data_AF-A0A350DFD9-F1
#
_entry.id   AF-A0A350DFD9-F1
#
_cell.length_a   1.000
_cell.length_b   1.000
_cell.length_c   1.000
_cell.angle_alpha   90.00
_cell.angle_beta   90.00
_cell.angle_gamma   90.00
#
_symmetry.space_group_name_H-M   'P 1'
#
loop_
_entity.id
_entity.type
_entity.pdbx_description
1 polymer ?
#
loop_
_entity_poly.entity_id
_entity_poly.type
_entity_poly.pdbx_seq_one_letter_code
_entity_poly.pdbx_strand_id
1 'polypeptide(L)' 'VISASLKLADHGGAAHQHEKLRAEGVAFDAKGRVPSHLVWPDE' A
#
# COMPACT_ATOMS: atom_id res chain seq x y z
N VAL A 1 1.36 4.10 -6.13
CA VAL A 1 2.80 4.03 -5.79
C VAL A 1 2.95 3.98 -4.28
N ILE A 2 3.74 3.05 -3.76
CA ILE A 2 4.07 2.92 -2.34
C ILE A 2 5.58 2.79 -2.20
N SER A 3 6.09 2.87 -0.97
CA SER A 3 7.53 2.67 -0.75
C SER A 3 7.94 1.23 -1.07
N ALA A 4 9.22 1.01 -1.39
CA ALA A 4 9.80 -0.33 -1.56
C ALA A 4 9.67 -1.21 -0.30
N SER A 5 9.40 -0.62 0.86
CA SER A 5 9.11 -1.36 2.10
C SER A 5 7.72 -1.99 2.15
N LEU A 6 6.93 -1.84 1.09
CA LEU A 6 5.52 -2.25 0.96
C LEU A 6 4.56 -1.49 1.89
N LYS A 7 5.03 -0.43 2.53
CA LYS A 7 4.21 0.45 3.37
C LYS A 7 3.83 1.72 2.62
N LEU A 8 2.68 2.28 2.99
CA LEU A 8 2.37 3.67 2.69
C LEU A 8 3.43 4.58 3.29
N ALA A 9 3.86 5.56 2.52
CA ALA A 9 4.74 6.59 3.03
C ALA A 9 3.95 7.51 3.99
N ASP A 10 4.64 8.07 4.98
CA ASP A 10 4.04 9.04 5.89
C ASP A 10 4.03 10.43 5.23
N HIS A 11 2.88 10.82 4.70
CA HIS A 11 2.64 12.12 4.08
C HIS A 11 1.17 12.51 4.25
N GLY A 12 0.84 13.79 4.02
CA GLY A 12 -0.52 14.31 4.22
C GLY A 12 -1.62 13.63 3.39
N GLY A 13 -1.26 12.84 2.38
CA GLY A 13 -2.19 12.05 1.56
C GLY A 13 -2.31 10.57 1.95
N ALA A 14 -1.58 10.11 2.97
CA ALA A 14 -1.45 8.69 3.29
C ALA A 14 -2.78 8.07 3.72
N ALA A 15 -3.58 8.78 4.51
CA ALA A 15 -4.90 8.31 4.95
C ALA A 15 -5.86 8.08 3.77
N HIS A 16 -5.95 9.07 2.86
CA HIS A 16 -6.78 8.96 1.65
C HIS A 16 -6.31 7.86 0.72
N GLN A 17 -5.00 7.69 0.55
CA GLN A 17 -4.45 6.62 -0.25
C GLN A 17 -4.75 5.24 0.36
N HIS A 18 -4.66 5.11 1.68
CA HIS A 18 -5.00 3.90 2.41
C HIS A 18 -6.48 3.52 2.25
N GLU A 19 -7.39 4.48 2.36
CA GLU A 19 -8.82 4.27 2.16
C GLU A 19 -9.13 3.79 0.74
N LYS A 20 -8.55 4.43 -0.28
CA LYS A 20 -8.69 4.00 -1.67
C LYS A 20 -8.21 2.56 -1.88
N LEU A 21 -7.02 2.22 -1.38
CA LEU A 21 -6.49 0.86 -1.50
C LEU A 21 -7.41 -0.17 -0.83
N ARG A 22 -7.95 0.14 0.36
CA ARG A 22 -8.92 -0.75 1.00
C ARG A 22 -10.23 -0.88 0.22
N ALA A 23 -10.72 0.18 -0.40
CA ALA A 23 -11.90 0.14 -1.25
C ALA A 23 -11.70 -0.76 -2.48
N GLU A 24 -10.48 -0.83 -3.01
CA GLU A 24 -10.08 -1.75 -4.09
C GLU A 24 -9.81 -3.19 -3.59
N GLY A 25 -10.03 -3.49 -2.30
CA GLY A 25 -9.82 -4.82 -1.72
C GLY A 25 -8.39 -5.13 -1.29
N VAL A 26 -7.50 -4.13 -1.24
CA VAL A 26 -6.12 -4.32 -0.77
C VAL A 26 -6.10 -4.44 0.76
N ALA A 27 -5.81 -5.64 1.25
CA ALA A 27 -5.66 -5.93 2.67
C ALA A 27 -4.22 -5.73 3.14
N PHE A 28 -4.03 -4.86 4.13
CA PHE A 28 -2.72 -4.64 4.76
C PHE A 28 -2.46 -5.70 5.84
N ASP A 29 -1.23 -6.18 5.95
CA ASP A 29 -0.83 -7.10 7.01
C ASP A 29 -0.76 -6.41 8.39
N ALA A 30 -0.50 -7.19 9.45
CA ALA A 30 -0.35 -6.68 10.81
C ALA A 30 0.79 -5.66 10.98
N LYS A 31 1.72 -5.56 10.02
CA LYS A 31 2.84 -4.61 10.00
C LYS A 31 2.55 -3.40 9.09
N GLY A 32 1.34 -3.29 8.54
CA GLY A 32 0.93 -2.23 7.62
C GLY A 32 1.53 -2.36 6.22
N ARG A 33 1.85 -3.57 5.77
CA ARG A 33 2.40 -3.85 4.44
C ARG A 33 1.33 -4.34 3.47
N VAL A 34 1.47 -3.94 2.22
CA VAL A 34 0.70 -4.46 1.09
C VAL A 34 1.26 -5.84 0.67
N PRO A 35 0.43 -6.80 0.26
CA PRO A 35 0.89 -8.08 -0.27
C PRO A 35 1.80 -7.90 -1.49
N SER A 36 2.95 -8.58 -1.50
CA SER A 36 3.96 -8.43 -2.56
C SER A 36 3.47 -8.85 -3.95
N HIS A 37 2.51 -9.78 -4.02
CA HIS A 37 1.91 -10.23 -5.29
C HIS A 37 1.00 -9.18 -5.95
N LEU A 38 0.69 -8.07 -5.27
CA LEU A 38 -0.06 -6.93 -5.82
C LEU A 38 0.86 -5.81 -6.33
N VAL A 39 2.18 -5.96 -6.20
CA VAL A 39 3.15 -4.99 -6.69
C VAL A 39 3.40 -5.26 -8.16
N TRP A 40 3.41 -4.19 -8.97
CA TRP A 40 3.77 -4.29 -10.38
C TRP A 40 5.22 -4.75 -10.52
N PRO A 41 5.55 -5.69 -11.42
CA PRO A 41 6.92 -6.18 -11.57
C PRO A 41 7.86 -5.05 -12.05
N ASP A 42 9.05 -4.99 -11.43
CA ASP A 42 10.19 -4.25 -11.95
C ASP A 42 10.77 -5.07 -13.13
N GLU A 43 10.52 -4.65 -14.37
CA GLU A 43 11.25 -5.18 -15.54
C GLU A 43 12.72 -4.74 -15.54
#